data_AF-A0A8T6V4B3-F1
#
_entry.id   AF-A0A8T6V4B3-F1
#
_cell.length_a   1.000
_cell.length_b   1.000
_cell.length_c   1.000
_cell.angle_alpha   90.00
_cell.angle_beta   90.00
_cell.angle_gamma   90.00
#
_symmetry.space_group_name_H-M   'P 1'
#
loop_
_entity.id
_entity.type
_entity.pdbx_description
1 polymer ?
#
loop_
_entity_poly.entity_id
_entity_poly.type
_entity_poly.pdbx_seq_one_letter_code
_entity_poly.pdbx_strand_id
1 'polypeptide(L)'
;KTVSQHPKYDASEKFKILILYTGLSRELTTSGFNSRVQACKKTSGILGLMGGLKSPSILSDIPLDLYLAQKKRLPAELKPWAAHYFSEVARVEQGIKAWDNGNWNEFGHLMNESSRSTLLNYESEST
;
A
#
# COMPACT_ATOMS: atom_id res chain seq x y z
N LYS A 1 -14.11 10.71 5.14
CA LYS A 1 -13.10 9.99 5.95
C LYS A 1 -12.93 10.77 7.24
N THR A 2 -13.16 10.14 8.39
CA THR A 2 -12.88 10.73 9.70
C THR A 2 -11.36 10.71 9.91
N VAL A 3 -10.77 11.83 10.31
CA VAL A 3 -9.34 11.88 10.66
C VAL A 3 -9.21 11.39 12.09
N SER A 4 -8.59 10.24 12.29
CA SER A 4 -8.23 9.75 13.62
C SER A 4 -7.07 10.58 14.17
N GLN A 5 -7.19 11.06 15.41
CA GLN A 5 -6.06 11.68 16.10
C GLN A 5 -5.19 10.58 16.72
N HIS A 6 -3.94 10.52 16.31
CA HIS A 6 -2.92 9.64 16.88
C HIS A 6 -2.07 10.41 17.90
N PRO A 7 -1.41 9.72 18.85
CA PRO A 7 -0.48 10.35 19.77
C PRO A 7 0.51 11.24 19.00
N LYS A 8 0.57 12.51 19.40
CA LYS A 8 1.56 13.44 18.86
C LYS A 8 2.90 13.11 19.49
N TYR A 9 3.95 13.24 18.68
CA TYR A 9 5.33 13.15 19.14
C TYR A 9 5.52 13.97 20.43
N ASP A 10 5.94 13.29 21.49
CA ASP A 10 6.47 13.91 22.69
C ASP A 10 8.00 14.04 22.54
N ALA A 11 8.56 15.19 22.92
CA ALA A 11 10.00 15.42 22.91
C ALA A 11 10.78 14.46 23.83
N SER A 12 10.09 13.72 24.71
CA SER A 12 10.65 12.61 25.50
C SER A 12 10.88 11.32 24.68
N GLU A 13 10.32 11.21 23.48
CA GLU A 13 10.44 10.03 22.61
C GLU A 13 11.83 9.91 21.97
N LYS A 14 12.36 8.68 21.95
CA LYS A 14 13.76 8.38 21.64
C LYS A 14 14.06 8.14 20.16
N PHE A 15 13.30 8.73 19.24
CA PHE A 15 13.58 8.59 17.80
C PHE A 15 13.58 9.92 17.07
N LYS A 16 14.19 9.93 15.89
CA LYS A 16 14.20 11.07 14.95
C LYS A 16 13.83 10.56 13.56
N ILE A 17 13.07 11.33 12.82
CA ILE A 17 12.79 11.06 11.40
C ILE A 17 13.83 11.80 10.57
N LEU A 18 14.67 11.05 9.86
CA LEU A 18 15.63 11.60 8.91
C LEU A 18 15.06 11.53 7.50
N ILE A 19 15.00 12.67 6.82
CA ILE A 19 14.58 12.76 5.42
C ILE A 19 15.84 12.92 4.57
N LEU A 20 16.07 11.96 3.67
CA LEU A 20 17.22 11.97 2.76
C LEU A 20 16.75 12.30 1.33
N TYR A 21 17.25 13.40 0.79
CA TYR A 21 17.04 13.78 -0.61
C TYR A 21 18.20 13.29 -1.46
N THR A 22 17.91 12.47 -2.47
CA THR A 22 18.94 11.81 -3.29
C THR A 22 19.59 12.72 -4.33
N GLY A 23 19.04 13.92 -4.57
CA GLY A 23 19.54 14.83 -5.61
C GLY A 23 19.26 14.39 -7.05
N LEU A 24 18.59 13.25 -7.25
CA LEU A 24 18.29 12.72 -8.57
C LEU A 24 16.99 13.32 -9.12
N SER A 25 17.10 14.02 -10.26
CA SER A 25 15.93 14.40 -11.06
C SER A 25 15.57 13.27 -12.01
N ARG A 26 14.38 12.70 -11.88
CA ARG A 26 13.82 11.72 -12.82
C ARG A 26 12.60 12.33 -13.51
N GLU A 27 12.49 12.16 -14.82
CA GLU A 27 11.25 12.45 -15.52
C GLU A 27 10.15 11.46 -15.09
N LEU A 28 9.01 11.97 -14.61
CA LEU A 28 7.85 11.16 -14.22
C LEU A 28 7.17 10.49 -15.43
N THR A 29 7.40 11.02 -16.64
CA THR A 29 6.72 10.68 -17.90
C THR A 29 7.13 9.34 -18.49
N THR A 30 8.33 8.83 -18.19
CA THR A 30 8.83 7.51 -18.65
C THR A 30 8.70 6.41 -17.58
N SER A 31 8.12 6.71 -16.42
CA SER A 31 7.99 5.76 -15.32
C SER A 31 6.73 4.90 -15.43
N GLY A 32 6.81 3.62 -15.02
CA GLY A 32 5.68 2.67 -14.94
C GLY A 32 4.54 3.07 -13.99
N PHE A 33 4.59 4.27 -13.40
CA PHE A 33 3.60 4.77 -12.44
C PHE A 33 2.17 4.76 -13.01
N ASN A 34 1.97 5.31 -14.22
CA ASN A 34 0.63 5.36 -14.82
C ASN A 34 0.08 3.96 -15.12
N SER A 35 0.94 3.04 -15.56
CA SER A 35 0.57 1.64 -15.80
C SER A 35 0.09 0.96 -14.52
N ARG A 36 0.79 1.18 -13.39
CA ARG A 36 0.35 0.69 -12.08
C ARG A 36 -0.99 1.26 -11.65
N VAL A 37 -1.19 2.56 -11.81
CA VAL A 37 -2.48 3.21 -11.48
C VAL A 37 -3.60 2.58 -12.29
N GLN A 38 -3.40 2.37 -13.58
CA GLN A 38 -4.38 1.70 -14.45
C GLN A 38 -4.61 0.24 -14.04
N ALA A 39 -3.57 -0.50 -13.69
CA ALA A 39 -3.68 -1.88 -13.24
C ALA A 39 -4.47 -2.01 -11.93
N CYS A 40 -4.25 -1.10 -10.97
CA CYS A 40 -5.02 -1.04 -9.72
C CYS A 40 -6.50 -0.71 -9.98
N LYS A 41 -6.79 0.24 -10.88
CA LYS A 41 -8.18 0.58 -11.29
C LYS A 41 -8.87 -0.58 -12.00
N LYS A 42 -8.17 -1.29 -12.89
CA LYS A 42 -8.69 -2.51 -13.53
C LYS A 42 -9.00 -3.59 -12.49
N THR A 43 -8.09 -3.77 -11.54
CA THR A 43 -8.25 -4.73 -10.43
C THR A 43 -9.47 -4.41 -9.57
N SER A 44 -9.69 -3.14 -9.20
CA SER A 44 -10.88 -2.74 -8.44
C SER A 44 -12.17 -2.96 -9.23
N GLY A 45 -12.18 -2.64 -10.53
CA GLY A 45 -13.33 -2.93 -11.40
C GLY A 45 -13.69 -4.41 -11.43
N ILE A 46 -12.71 -5.31 -11.60
CA ILE A 46 -12.95 -6.76 -11.63
C ILE A 46 -13.42 -7.28 -10.27
N LEU A 47 -12.76 -6.90 -9.17
CA LEU A 47 -13.21 -7.28 -7.83
C LEU A 47 -14.63 -6.77 -7.54
N GLY A 48 -14.94 -5.57 -8.02
CA GLY A 48 -16.27 -4.97 -7.98
C GLY A 48 -17.33 -5.82 -8.64
N LEU A 49 -17.09 -6.23 -9.89
CA LEU A 49 -17.99 -7.10 -10.65
C LEU A 49 -18.20 -8.45 -9.93
N MET A 50 -17.14 -9.03 -9.38
CA MET A 50 -17.20 -10.30 -8.64
C MET A 50 -17.98 -10.18 -7.33
N GLY A 51 -18.01 -8.99 -6.72
CA GLY A 51 -18.72 -8.71 -5.47
C GLY A 51 -20.07 -8.03 -5.62
N GLY A 52 -20.52 -7.75 -6.84
CA GLY A 52 -21.75 -6.99 -7.08
C GLY A 52 -21.71 -5.55 -6.57
N LEU A 53 -20.52 -4.94 -6.46
CA LEU A 53 -20.38 -3.55 -6.01
C LEU A 53 -20.78 -2.58 -7.12
N LYS A 54 -21.48 -1.51 -6.75
CA LYS A 54 -21.82 -0.42 -7.67
C LYS A 54 -20.61 0.50 -7.85
N SER A 55 -19.99 0.42 -9.02
CA SER A 55 -18.98 1.38 -9.52
C SER A 55 -17.74 1.60 -8.64
N PRO A 56 -17.04 0.55 -8.17
CA PRO A 56 -15.74 0.77 -7.52
C PRO A 56 -14.73 1.31 -8.52
N SER A 57 -13.99 2.33 -8.09
CA SER A 57 -13.06 3.07 -8.94
C SER A 57 -11.61 2.84 -8.55
N ILE A 58 -11.37 2.49 -7.29
CA ILE A 58 -10.04 2.26 -6.70
C ILE A 58 -10.08 1.09 -5.72
N LEU A 59 -8.91 0.54 -5.37
CA LEU A 59 -8.83 -0.64 -4.50
C LEU A 59 -9.34 -0.39 -3.07
N SER A 60 -9.30 0.86 -2.58
CA SER A 60 -9.89 1.19 -1.28
C SER A 60 -11.40 1.11 -1.24
N ASP A 61 -12.07 1.09 -2.40
CA ASP A 61 -13.52 0.90 -2.49
C ASP A 61 -13.91 -0.59 -2.30
N ILE A 62 -12.92 -1.49 -2.28
CA ILE A 62 -13.13 -2.93 -2.22
C ILE A 62 -13.01 -3.39 -0.76
N PRO A 63 -14.07 -3.97 -0.17
CA PRO A 63 -14.00 -4.59 1.15
C PRO A 63 -12.96 -5.71 1.23
N LEU A 64 -12.26 -5.80 2.37
CA LEU A 64 -11.19 -6.77 2.56
C LEU A 64 -11.69 -8.22 2.48
N ASP A 65 -12.86 -8.50 3.07
CA ASP A 65 -13.53 -9.80 3.01
C ASP A 65 -13.87 -10.22 1.58
N LEU A 66 -14.36 -9.27 0.76
CA LEU A 66 -14.59 -9.49 -0.67
C LEU A 66 -13.28 -9.85 -1.38
N TYR A 67 -12.20 -9.10 -1.14
CA TYR A 67 -10.89 -9.44 -1.71
C TYR A 67 -10.43 -10.83 -1.28
N LEU A 68 -10.50 -11.16 0.01
CA LEU A 68 -10.06 -12.46 0.52
C LEU A 68 -10.83 -13.63 -0.08
N ALA A 69 -12.14 -13.45 -0.31
CA ALA A 69 -12.99 -14.45 -0.96
C ALA A 69 -12.66 -14.63 -2.45
N GLN A 70 -12.30 -13.56 -3.16
CA GLN A 70 -12.15 -13.56 -4.61
C GLN A 70 -10.70 -13.62 -5.11
N LYS A 71 -9.69 -13.35 -4.27
CA LYS A 71 -8.27 -13.22 -4.68
C LYS A 71 -7.72 -14.38 -5.50
N LYS A 72 -8.20 -15.61 -5.26
CA LYS A 72 -7.76 -16.80 -6.00
C LYS A 72 -8.25 -16.81 -7.45
N ARG A 73 -9.42 -16.21 -7.71
CA ARG A 73 -10.10 -16.14 -9.00
C ARG A 73 -9.70 -14.93 -9.85
N LEU A 74 -8.92 -14.00 -9.28
CA LEU A 74 -8.36 -12.89 -10.05
C LEU A 74 -7.51 -13.41 -11.22
N PRO A 75 -7.50 -12.71 -12.37
CA PRO A 75 -6.52 -12.94 -13.42
C PRO A 75 -5.09 -12.87 -12.87
N ALA A 76 -4.19 -13.72 -13.38
CA ALA A 76 -2.83 -13.86 -12.84
C ALA A 76 -2.06 -12.53 -12.86
N GLU A 77 -2.24 -11.73 -13.92
CA GLU A 77 -1.62 -10.43 -14.10
C GLU A 77 -2.13 -9.36 -13.10
N LEU A 78 -3.27 -9.60 -12.46
CA LEU A 78 -3.88 -8.67 -11.49
C LEU A 78 -3.64 -9.04 -10.03
N LYS A 79 -3.29 -10.30 -9.76
CA LYS A 79 -3.03 -10.79 -8.41
C LYS A 79 -1.94 -9.99 -7.68
N PRO A 80 -0.79 -9.64 -8.30
CA PRO A 80 0.26 -8.89 -7.63
C PRO A 80 -0.22 -7.51 -7.16
N TRP A 81 -0.99 -6.79 -7.98
CA TRP A 81 -1.50 -5.45 -7.64
C TRP A 81 -2.44 -5.47 -6.45
N ALA A 82 -3.41 -6.39 -6.45
CA ALA A 82 -4.31 -6.56 -5.33
C ALA A 82 -3.55 -6.97 -4.06
N ALA A 83 -2.67 -7.97 -4.17
CA ALA A 83 -1.89 -8.47 -3.04
C ALA A 83 -1.00 -7.39 -2.43
N HIS A 84 -0.29 -6.63 -3.25
CA HIS A 84 0.54 -5.52 -2.79
C HIS A 84 -0.30 -4.49 -2.03
N TYR A 85 -1.40 -4.01 -2.63
CA TYR A 85 -2.27 -3.02 -1.99
C TYR A 85 -2.82 -3.49 -0.64
N PHE A 86 -3.47 -4.66 -0.58
CA PHE A 86 -4.07 -5.14 0.66
C PHE A 86 -3.02 -5.50 1.71
N SER A 87 -1.82 -5.94 1.31
CA SER A 87 -0.70 -6.13 2.23
C SER A 87 -0.19 -4.82 2.80
N GLU A 88 -0.18 -3.75 2.02
CA GLU A 88 0.22 -2.41 2.48
C GLU A 88 -0.82 -1.83 3.43
N VAL A 89 -2.11 -2.00 3.15
CA VAL A 89 -3.18 -1.62 4.09
C VAL A 89 -2.98 -2.34 5.44
N ALA A 90 -2.73 -3.65 5.42
CA ALA A 90 -2.47 -4.41 6.64
C ALA A 90 -1.19 -3.96 7.37
N ARG A 91 -0.12 -3.58 6.65
CA ARG A 91 1.10 -3.02 7.25
C ARG A 91 0.85 -1.65 7.87
N VAL A 92 0.06 -0.79 7.23
CA VAL A 92 -0.32 0.53 7.75
C VAL A 92 -1.14 0.38 9.04
N GLU A 93 -2.11 -0.53 9.08
CA GLU A 93 -2.88 -0.80 10.30
C GLU A 93 -2.00 -1.31 11.45
N GLN A 94 -1.00 -2.15 11.16
CA GLN A 94 -0.01 -2.57 12.15
C GLN A 94 0.91 -1.42 12.58
N GLY A 95 1.32 -0.58 11.64
CA GLY A 95 2.17 0.59 11.88
C GLY A 95 1.48 1.60 12.79
N ILE A 96 0.17 1.84 12.58
CA ILE A 96 -0.65 2.66 13.48
C ILE A 96 -0.63 2.11 14.90
N LYS A 97 -0.85 0.79 15.09
CA LYS A 97 -0.79 0.16 16.42
C LYS A 97 0.60 0.27 17.04
N ALA A 98 1.65 0.09 16.25
CA ALA A 98 3.03 0.22 16.73
C ALA A 98 3.33 1.67 17.18
N TRP A 99 2.89 2.65 16.38
CA TRP A 99 2.98 4.07 16.69
C TRP A 99 2.23 4.42 17.97
N ASP A 100 0.96 4.04 18.07
CA ASP A 100 0.11 4.37 19.22
C ASP A 100 0.65 3.78 20.54
N ASN A 101 1.39 2.66 20.47
CA ASN A 101 2.03 2.02 21.62
C ASN A 101 3.48 2.47 21.86
N GLY A 102 4.03 3.38 21.05
CA GLY A 102 5.42 3.81 21.13
C GLY A 102 6.45 2.70 20.80
N ASN A 103 6.05 1.67 20.06
CA ASN A 103 6.93 0.57 19.64
C ASN A 103 7.68 0.94 18.35
N TRP A 104 8.72 1.76 18.51
CA TRP A 104 9.50 2.28 17.37
C TRP A 104 10.27 1.22 16.58
N ASN A 105 10.67 0.12 17.23
CA ASN A 105 11.35 -0.99 16.56
C ASN A 105 10.43 -1.67 15.56
N GLU A 106 9.19 -1.98 15.98
CA GLU A 106 8.19 -2.57 15.09
C GLU A 106 7.77 -1.61 13.98
N PHE A 107 7.57 -0.33 14.32
CA PHE A 107 7.27 0.69 13.32
C PHE A 107 8.36 0.78 12.24
N GLY A 108 9.63 0.84 12.64
CA GLY A 108 10.76 0.86 11.73
C GLY A 108 10.91 -0.43 10.91
N HIS A 109 10.62 -1.60 11.50
CA HIS A 109 10.58 -2.87 10.78
C HIS A 109 9.52 -2.86 9.67
N LEU A 110 8.31 -2.40 9.97
CA LEU A 110 7.21 -2.28 9.00
C LEU A 110 7.53 -1.28 7.87
N MET A 111 8.24 -0.18 8.17
CA MET A 111 8.71 0.77 7.15
C MET A 111 9.72 0.12 6.18
N ASN A 112 10.63 -0.70 6.69
CA ASN A 112 11.60 -1.42 5.88
C ASN A 112 10.91 -2.45 4.97
N GLU A 113 9.93 -3.19 5.50
CA GLU A 113 9.14 -4.14 4.71
C GLU A 113 8.29 -3.46 3.63
N SER A 114 7.69 -2.30 3.92
CA SER A 114 6.98 -1.49 2.91
C SER A 114 7.93 -1.06 1.78
N SER A 115 9.12 -0.55 2.13
CA SER A 115 10.15 -0.15 1.16
C SER A 115 10.61 -1.31 0.28
N ARG A 116 10.88 -2.47 0.89
CA ARG A 116 11.27 -3.70 0.17
C ARG A 116 10.17 -4.18 -0.77
N SER A 117 8.90 -4.13 -0.34
CA SER A 117 7.77 -4.55 -1.16
C SER A 117 7.62 -3.70 -2.43
N THR A 118 7.94 -2.41 -2.34
CA THR A 118 7.94 -1.49 -3.48
C THR A 118 9.07 -1.84 -4.45
N LEU A 119 10.29 -2.07 -3.93
CA LEU A 119 11.45 -2.40 -4.75
C LEU A 119 11.29 -3.71 -5.53
N LEU A 120 10.81 -4.77 -4.87
CA LEU A 120 10.57 -6.08 -5.51
C LEU A 120 9.50 -5.99 -6.62
N ASN A 121 8.45 -5.19 -6.43
CA ASN A 121 7.47 -4.94 -7.49
C ASN A 121 8.10 -4.19 -8.68
N TYR A 122 9.00 -3.23 -8.43
CA TYR A 122 9.72 -2.50 -9.47
C TYR A 122 10.65 -3.40 -10.30
N GLU A 123 11.35 -4.34 -9.67
CA GLU A 123 12.21 -5.29 -10.40
C GLU A 123 11.37 -6.26 -11.25
N SER A 124 10.19 -6.67 -10.76
CA SER A 124 9.28 -7.55 -11.51
C SER A 124 8.61 -6.91 -12.74
N GLU A 125 8.56 -5.57 -12.82
CA GLU A 125 8.07 -4.83 -14.00
C GLU A 125 9.14 -4.72 -15.12
N SER A 126 10.38 -5.15 -14.85
CA SER A 126 11.53 -4.99 -15.75
C SER A 126 12.00 -6.27 -16.46
N THR A 127 11.22 -7.36 -16.38
CA THR A 127 11.47 -8.64 -17.09
C THR A 127 10.30 -8.99 -17.99
#